data_AF-A0A6N4DB86-F1
#
_entry.id   AF-A0A6N4DB86-F1
#
_cell.length_a   1.000
_cell.length_b   1.000
_cell.length_c   1.000
_cell.angle_alpha   90.00
_cell.angle_beta   90.00
_cell.angle_gamma   90.00
#
_symmetry.space_group_name_H-M   'P 1'
#
loop_
_entity.id
_entity.type
_entity.pdbx_description
1 polymer ?
#
loop_
_entity_poly.entity_id
_entity_poly.type
_entity_poly.pdbx_seq_one_letter_code
_entity_poly.pdbx_strand_id
1 'polypeptide(L)'
;YDIHWSEQDSKSLRILLRDYQMTNTIPKARWFTPDAIESAEVTESIALEMNNRWLEITKSIGDDNPATSAVAGRQFSQYVFSLMNAGKEANMNEPAKAAIHKALTAFVAGDIRTSATQYLPMPSQMFLNVLFNSLKPN
;
A
#
# COMPACT_ATOMS: atom_id res chain seq x y z
N TYR A 1 -9.22 19.75 29.66
CA TYR A 1 -8.32 20.15 28.56
C TYR A 1 -8.58 19.19 27.42
N ASP A 2 -9.39 19.61 26.44
CA ASP A 2 -9.54 18.87 25.19
C ASP A 2 -8.39 19.29 24.27
N ILE A 3 -7.51 18.34 23.96
CA ILE A 3 -6.41 18.57 23.04
C ILE A 3 -6.97 18.40 21.63
N HIS A 4 -7.40 19.50 21.01
CA HIS A 4 -7.71 19.52 19.58
C HIS A 4 -6.40 19.47 18.79
N TRP A 5 -6.03 18.27 18.32
CA TRP A 5 -4.98 18.09 17.34
C TRP A 5 -5.48 18.55 15.97
N SER A 6 -4.72 19.37 15.26
CA SER A 6 -5.05 19.69 13.87
C SER A 6 -4.87 18.45 12.98
N GLU A 7 -5.58 18.37 11.86
CA GLU A 7 -5.41 17.26 10.90
C GLU A 7 -3.97 17.16 10.39
N GLN A 8 -3.28 18.31 10.30
CA GLN A 8 -1.90 18.40 9.84
C GLN A 8 -0.94 17.77 10.86
N ASP A 9 -1.12 18.08 12.14
CA ASP A 9 -0.32 17.48 13.22
C ASP A 9 -0.57 15.97 13.36
N SER A 10 -1.81 15.54 13.12
CA SER A 10 -2.18 14.12 13.11
C SER A 10 -1.51 13.34 11.98
N LYS A 11 -1.37 13.95 10.80
CA LYS A 11 -0.62 13.35 9.67
C LYS A 11 0.87 13.29 9.97
N SER A 12 1.45 14.38 10.49
CA SER A 12 2.86 14.43 10.88
C SER A 12 3.19 13.40 11.97
N LEU A 13 2.33 13.24 12.98
CA LEU A 13 2.50 12.23 14.03
C LEU A 13 2.44 10.80 13.47
N ARG A 14 1.52 10.49 12.55
CA ARG A 14 1.46 9.16 11.92
C ARG A 14 2.70 8.85 11.08
N ILE A 15 3.24 9.85 10.38
CA ILE A 15 4.49 9.70 9.62
C ILE A 15 5.63 9.39 10.59
N LEU A 16 5.75 10.14 11.69
CA LEU A 16 6.78 9.91 12.71
C LEU A 16 6.66 8.52 13.35
N LEU A 17 5.47 8.12 13.80
CA LEU A 17 5.26 6.79 14.41
C LEU A 17 5.65 5.64 13.45
N ARG A 18 5.44 5.81 12.15
CA ARG A 18 5.86 4.84 11.13
C ARG A 18 7.36 4.85 10.87
N ASP A 19 7.98 6.02 10.83
CA ASP A 19 9.43 6.14 10.68
C ASP A 19 10.17 5.45 11.85
N TYR A 20 9.58 5.45 13.05
CA TYR A 20 10.07 4.72 14.23
C TYR A 20 9.62 3.25 14.31
N GLN A 21 8.98 2.71 13.26
CA GLN A 21 8.44 1.34 13.22
C GLN A 21 7.49 1.00 14.38
N MET A 22 6.88 2.01 15.01
CA MET A 22 5.91 1.84 16.10
C MET A 22 4.51 1.51 15.58
N THR A 23 4.42 0.81 14.45
CA THR A 23 3.17 0.32 13.88
C THR A 23 3.00 -1.15 14.19
N ASN A 24 1.82 -1.55 14.64
CA ASN A 24 1.43 -2.94 14.81
C ASN A 24 1.27 -3.60 13.44
N THR A 25 2.38 -3.99 12.80
CA THR A 25 2.35 -4.69 11.53
C THR A 25 2.20 -6.19 11.73
N ILE A 26 1.25 -6.80 11.03
CA ILE A 26 1.11 -8.25 10.95
C ILE A 26 2.19 -8.79 10.01
N PRO A 27 2.92 -9.86 10.35
CA PRO A 27 3.87 -10.49 9.45
C PRO A 27 3.20 -10.97 8.16
N LYS A 28 3.90 -10.82 7.03
CA LYS A 28 3.40 -11.19 5.68
C LYS A 28 2.82 -12.60 5.58
N ALA A 29 3.44 -13.57 6.26
CA ALA A 29 2.99 -14.95 6.30
C ALA A 29 1.59 -15.14 6.93
N ARG A 30 1.09 -14.14 7.68
CA ARG A 30 -0.21 -14.18 8.35
C ARG A 30 -1.29 -13.33 7.68
N TRP A 31 -0.96 -12.54 6.65
CA TRP A 31 -1.93 -11.63 6.04
C TRP A 31 -3.18 -12.34 5.55
N PHE A 32 -3.02 -13.44 4.81
CA PHE A 32 -4.13 -14.18 4.21
C PHE A 32 -4.59 -15.37 5.08
N THR A 33 -4.66 -15.15 6.40
CA THR A 33 -5.25 -16.12 7.33
C THR A 33 -6.66 -15.69 7.73
N PRO A 34 -7.58 -16.63 8.03
CA PRO A 34 -8.95 -16.28 8.39
C PRO A 34 -9.03 -15.28 9.56
N ASP A 35 -8.15 -15.46 10.55
CA ASP A 35 -8.13 -14.66 11.78
C ASP A 35 -7.62 -13.22 11.58
N ALA A 36 -6.90 -12.96 10.49
CA ALA A 36 -6.19 -11.70 10.31
C ALA A 36 -6.66 -10.91 9.08
N ILE A 37 -7.12 -11.55 8.01
CA ILE A 37 -7.33 -10.91 6.71
C ILE A 37 -8.34 -9.75 6.74
N GLU A 38 -9.31 -9.79 7.66
CA GLU A 38 -10.33 -8.75 7.82
C GLU A 38 -9.90 -7.63 8.79
N SER A 39 -8.77 -7.79 9.47
CA SER A 39 -8.28 -6.81 10.45
C SER A 39 -7.78 -5.52 9.78
N ALA A 40 -7.90 -4.41 10.51
CA ALA A 40 -7.36 -3.13 10.06
C ALA A 40 -5.84 -3.17 9.97
N GLU A 41 -5.20 -3.92 10.87
CA GLU A 41 -3.75 -4.12 10.97
C GLU A 41 -3.20 -4.83 9.74
N VAL A 42 -3.89 -5.84 9.19
CA VAL A 42 -3.47 -6.47 7.92
C VAL A 42 -3.58 -5.47 6.77
N THR A 43 -4.68 -4.72 6.70
CA THR A 43 -4.85 -3.69 5.65
C THR A 43 -3.73 -2.65 5.71
N GLU A 44 -3.40 -2.16 6.90
CA GLU A 44 -2.29 -1.23 7.10
C GLU A 44 -0.94 -1.86 6.75
N SER A 45 -0.70 -3.12 7.15
CA SER A 45 0.54 -3.84 6.84
C SER A 45 0.75 -4.00 5.33
N ILE A 46 -0.30 -4.35 4.60
CA ILE A 46 -0.27 -4.46 3.13
C ILE A 46 0.01 -3.08 2.51
N ALA A 47 -0.63 -2.02 3.01
CA ALA A 47 -0.46 -0.67 2.48
C ALA A 47 0.97 -0.12 2.72
N LEU A 48 1.54 -0.39 3.89
CA LEU A 48 2.93 -0.05 4.21
C LEU A 48 3.92 -0.83 3.33
N GLU A 49 3.69 -2.11 3.11
CA GLU A 49 4.49 -2.90 2.17
C GLU A 49 4.38 -2.36 0.74
N MET A 50 3.18 -1.94 0.29
CA MET A 50 3.01 -1.27 -1.00
C MET A 50 3.85 0.02 -1.08
N ASN A 51 3.88 0.83 -0.01
CA ASN A 51 4.71 2.03 0.07
C ASN A 51 6.21 1.71 -0.08
N ASN A 52 6.67 0.72 0.68
CA ASN A 52 8.06 0.27 0.67
C ASN A 52 8.44 -0.28 -0.69
N ARG A 53 7.54 -1.08 -1.30
CA ARG A 53 7.76 -1.62 -2.64
C ARG A 53 7.82 -0.53 -3.69
N TRP A 54 6.98 0.51 -3.56
CA TRP A 54 7.03 1.68 -4.45
C TRP A 54 8.33 2.45 -4.31
N LEU A 55 8.84 2.64 -3.09
CA LEU A 55 10.15 3.23 -2.82
C LEU A 55 11.28 2.46 -3.50
N GLU A 56 11.29 1.12 -3.39
CA GLU A 56 12.30 0.27 -4.03
C GLU A 56 12.25 0.38 -5.56
N ILE A 57 11.05 0.30 -6.13
CA ILE A 57 10.84 0.41 -7.57
C ILE A 57 11.34 1.76 -8.08
N THR A 58 10.91 2.86 -7.46
CA THR A 58 11.30 4.22 -7.89
C THR A 58 12.79 4.48 -7.75
N LYS A 59 13.43 4.02 -6.66
CA LYS A 59 14.90 4.08 -6.51
C LYS A 59 15.64 3.35 -7.62
N SER A 60 15.12 2.20 -8.08
CA SER A 60 15.81 1.34 -9.04
C SER A 60 15.84 1.90 -10.48
N ILE A 61 14.99 2.87 -10.81
CA ILE A 61 14.78 3.29 -12.21
C ILE A 61 15.40 4.67 -12.51
N GLY A 62 15.86 5.42 -11.49
CA GLY A 62 16.56 6.71 -11.66
C GLY A 62 15.65 7.87 -12.11
N ASP A 63 16.04 9.11 -11.77
CA ASP A 63 15.15 10.29 -11.83
C ASP A 63 14.83 10.82 -13.26
N ASP A 64 15.56 10.42 -14.31
CA ASP A 64 15.65 11.23 -15.53
C ASP A 64 14.91 10.71 -16.79
N ASN A 65 13.85 9.89 -16.70
CA ASN A 65 13.13 9.49 -17.93
C ASN A 65 11.61 9.26 -17.76
N PRO A 66 10.73 9.87 -18.57
CA PRO A 66 9.29 9.54 -18.59
C PRO A 66 8.97 8.06 -18.85
N ALA A 67 9.85 7.35 -19.59
CA ALA A 67 9.74 5.89 -19.79
C ALA A 67 9.84 5.10 -18.47
N THR A 68 10.50 5.67 -17.46
CA THR A 68 10.65 5.15 -16.09
C THR A 68 9.31 5.00 -15.38
N SER A 69 8.35 5.91 -15.62
CA SER A 69 7.03 5.89 -14.96
C SER A 69 6.17 4.70 -15.41
N ALA A 70 6.23 4.35 -16.70
CA ALA A 70 5.50 3.22 -17.24
C ALA A 70 6.06 1.87 -16.75
N VAL A 71 7.40 1.77 -16.65
CA VAL A 71 8.08 0.59 -16.10
C VAL A 71 7.79 0.44 -14.61
N ALA A 72 7.89 1.53 -13.84
CA ALA A 72 7.57 1.55 -12.41
C ALA A 72 6.12 1.13 -12.16
N GLY A 73 5.17 1.71 -12.90
CA GLY A 73 3.76 1.36 -12.81
C GLY A 73 3.49 -0.11 -13.13
N ARG A 74 4.14 -0.66 -14.15
CA ARG A 74 4.03 -2.10 -14.49
C ARG A 74 4.57 -2.99 -13.37
N GLN A 75 5.75 -2.70 -12.84
CA GLN A 75 6.35 -3.48 -11.74
C GLN A 75 5.50 -3.42 -10.48
N PHE A 76 4.94 -2.26 -10.16
CA PHE A 76 4.02 -2.10 -9.05
C PHE A 76 2.73 -2.89 -9.28
N SER A 77 2.14 -2.82 -10.48
CA SER A 77 0.96 -3.63 -10.80
C SER A 77 1.23 -5.13 -10.67
N GLN A 78 2.37 -5.63 -11.17
CA GLN A 78 2.79 -7.03 -11.03
C GLN A 78 2.88 -7.44 -9.57
N TYR A 79 3.41 -6.57 -8.71
CA TYR A 79 3.45 -6.81 -7.28
C TYR A 79 2.05 -6.92 -6.68
N VAL A 80 1.12 -6.02 -7.00
CA VAL A 80 -0.27 -6.10 -6.52
C VAL A 80 -0.97 -7.37 -7.03
N PHE A 81 -0.74 -7.78 -8.29
CA PHE A 81 -1.21 -9.06 -8.80
C PHE A 81 -0.64 -10.26 -8.03
N SER A 82 0.63 -10.20 -7.60
CA SER A 82 1.22 -11.26 -6.79
C SER A 82 0.55 -11.39 -5.41
N LEU A 83 0.12 -10.29 -4.80
CA LEU A 83 -0.65 -10.32 -3.54
C LEU A 83 -2.02 -10.97 -3.75
N MET A 84 -2.70 -10.66 -4.85
CA MET A 84 -3.98 -11.30 -5.18
C MET A 84 -3.82 -12.80 -5.39
N ASN A 85 -2.75 -13.22 -6.08
CA ASN A 85 -2.43 -14.65 -6.25
C ASN A 85 -2.14 -15.34 -4.91
N ALA A 86 -1.38 -14.69 -4.01
CA ALA A 86 -1.13 -15.22 -2.68
C ALA A 86 -2.43 -15.39 -1.87
N GLY A 87 -3.35 -14.44 -1.96
CA GLY A 87 -4.68 -14.56 -1.36
C GLY A 87 -5.49 -15.72 -1.95
N LYS A 88 -5.42 -15.93 -3.26
CA LYS A 88 -6.05 -17.06 -3.94
C LYS A 88 -5.45 -18.41 -3.51
N GLU A 89 -4.12 -18.51 -3.45
CA GLU A 89 -3.41 -19.72 -2.99
C GLU A 89 -3.74 -20.07 -1.53
N ALA A 90 -4.05 -19.07 -0.71
CA ALA A 90 -4.53 -19.24 0.66
C ALA A 90 -6.04 -19.56 0.78
N ASN A 91 -6.76 -19.77 -0.35
CA ASN A 91 -8.22 -19.91 -0.40
C ASN A 91 -8.99 -18.69 0.17
N MET A 92 -8.38 -17.50 0.14
CA MET A 92 -8.92 -16.24 0.67
C MET A 92 -9.14 -15.21 -0.44
N ASN A 93 -9.56 -15.64 -1.64
CA ASN A 93 -9.60 -14.77 -2.82
C ASN A 93 -10.38 -13.46 -2.62
N GLU A 94 -11.64 -13.54 -2.16
CA GLU A 94 -12.48 -12.35 -2.00
C GLU A 94 -12.08 -11.47 -0.79
N PRO A 95 -11.80 -12.03 0.41
CA PRO A 95 -11.25 -11.25 1.53
C PRO A 95 -9.91 -10.58 1.17
N ALA A 96 -9.04 -11.28 0.43
CA ALA A 96 -7.76 -10.73 -0.02
C ALA A 96 -7.96 -9.55 -0.98
N LYS A 97 -8.83 -9.68 -1.99
CA LYS A 97 -9.16 -8.56 -2.88
C LYS A 97 -9.68 -7.36 -2.10
N ALA A 98 -10.57 -7.57 -1.13
CA ALA A 98 -11.11 -6.48 -0.31
C ALA A 98 -10.03 -5.79 0.55
N ALA A 99 -9.15 -6.56 1.21
CA ALA A 99 -8.04 -6.02 1.99
C ALA A 99 -7.03 -5.28 1.10
N ILE A 100 -6.67 -5.86 -0.05
CA ILE A 100 -5.75 -5.24 -1.01
C ILE A 100 -6.37 -3.98 -1.61
N HIS A 101 -7.67 -3.95 -1.88
CA HIS A 101 -8.37 -2.74 -2.35
C HIS A 101 -8.27 -1.63 -1.31
N LYS A 102 -8.60 -1.89 -0.04
CA LYS A 102 -8.50 -0.90 1.03
C LYS A 102 -7.05 -0.41 1.21
N ALA A 103 -6.09 -1.32 1.14
CA ALA A 103 -4.67 -0.99 1.23
C ALA A 103 -4.20 -0.11 0.05
N LEU A 104 -4.64 -0.43 -1.17
CA LEU A 104 -4.35 0.37 -2.35
C LEU A 104 -4.99 1.76 -2.28
N THR A 105 -6.21 1.87 -1.75
CA THR A 105 -6.86 3.16 -1.48
C THR A 105 -6.04 3.99 -0.49
N ALA A 106 -5.61 3.41 0.63
CA ALA A 106 -4.77 4.10 1.61
C ALA A 106 -3.41 4.53 1.01
N PHE A 107 -2.82 3.67 0.17
CA PHE A 107 -1.61 3.99 -0.59
C PHE A 107 -1.80 5.21 -1.49
N VAL A 108 -2.85 5.22 -2.32
CA VAL A 108 -3.13 6.32 -3.27
C VAL A 108 -3.51 7.63 -2.55
N ALA A 109 -4.26 7.54 -1.45
CA ALA A 109 -4.61 8.71 -0.63
C ALA A 109 -3.39 9.36 0.05
N GLY A 110 -2.25 8.64 0.08
CA GLY A 110 -1.04 9.08 0.76
C GLY A 110 -1.10 8.87 2.28
N ASP A 111 -2.12 8.18 2.79
CA ASP A 111 -2.34 7.95 4.22
C ASP A 111 -1.24 7.11 4.86
N ILE A 112 -0.41 6.43 4.05
CA ILE A 112 0.67 5.51 4.45
C ILE A 112 2.06 6.02 4.05
N ARG A 113 2.17 7.24 3.52
CA ARG A 113 3.47 7.82 3.15
C ARG A 113 4.38 7.92 4.38
N THR A 114 5.67 7.71 4.15
CA THR A 114 6.75 7.93 5.12
C THR A 114 7.58 9.14 4.69
N SER A 115 8.49 9.60 5.54
CA SER A 115 9.40 10.70 5.17
C SER A 115 10.20 10.40 3.90
N ALA A 116 10.49 9.11 3.64
CA ALA A 116 11.20 8.64 2.46
C ALA A 116 10.34 8.59 1.19
N THR A 117 9.01 8.53 1.30
CA THR A 117 8.12 8.39 0.15
C THR A 117 7.23 9.60 -0.11
N GLN A 118 7.15 10.57 0.80
CA GLN A 118 6.23 11.71 0.70
C GLN A 118 6.38 12.54 -0.59
N TYR A 119 7.59 12.62 -1.16
CA TYR A 119 7.88 13.38 -2.38
C TYR A 119 7.90 12.53 -3.65
N LEU A 120 7.78 11.21 -3.53
CA LEU A 120 7.82 10.33 -4.70
C LEU A 120 6.52 10.47 -5.49
N PRO A 121 6.58 10.51 -6.83
CA PRO A 121 5.39 10.51 -7.66
C PRO A 121 4.56 9.25 -7.39
N MET A 122 3.24 9.32 -7.56
CA MET A 122 2.38 8.14 -7.51
C MET A 122 2.45 7.36 -8.83
N PRO A 123 2.09 6.05 -8.83
CA PRO A 123 1.82 5.33 -10.07
C PRO A 123 0.78 6.08 -10.90
N SER A 124 0.91 6.03 -12.24
CA SER A 124 -0.02 6.76 -13.10
C SER A 124 -1.46 6.24 -12.96
N GLN A 125 -2.43 7.13 -13.20
CA GLN A 125 -3.85 6.80 -13.05
C GLN A 125 -4.29 5.61 -13.93
N MET A 126 -3.68 5.44 -15.10
CA MET A 126 -3.94 4.28 -15.97
C MET A 126 -3.66 2.96 -15.24
N PHE A 127 -2.51 2.83 -14.56
CA PHE A 127 -2.17 1.61 -13.82
C PHE A 127 -3.06 1.42 -12.60
N LEU A 128 -3.35 2.50 -11.87
CA LEU A 128 -4.26 2.45 -10.73
C LEU A 128 -5.65 1.97 -11.13
N ASN A 129 -6.18 2.45 -12.26
CA ASN A 129 -7.49 2.03 -12.79
C ASN A 129 -7.52 0.53 -13.12
N VAL A 130 -6.44 0.00 -13.72
CA VAL A 130 -6.33 -1.45 -14.00
C VAL A 130 -6.38 -2.25 -12.70
N LEU A 131 -5.66 -1.81 -11.67
CA LEU A 131 -5.63 -2.48 -10.37
C LEU A 131 -7.00 -2.42 -9.66
N PHE A 132 -7.60 -1.24 -9.56
CA PHE A 132 -8.92 -1.10 -8.94
C PHE A 132 -10.00 -1.91 -9.65
N ASN A 133 -9.97 -1.97 -10.99
CA ASN A 133 -10.90 -2.82 -11.73
C ASN A 133 -10.67 -4.32 -11.50
N SER A 134 -9.43 -4.75 -11.31
CA SER A 134 -9.08 -6.15 -11.03
C SER A 134 -9.44 -6.58 -9.60
N LEU A 135 -9.57 -5.62 -8.69
CA LEU A 135 -9.91 -5.82 -7.28
C LEU A 135 -11.40 -5.71 -6.99
N LYS A 136 -12.24 -5.39 -7.99
CA LYS A 136 -13.69 -5.37 -7.81
C LYS A 136 -14.19 -6.78 -7.44
N PRO A 137 -15.04 -6.91 -6.41
CA PRO A 137 -15.73 -8.16 -6.15
C PRO A 137 -16.62 -8.50 -7.35
N ASN A 138 -16.71 -9.80 -7.66
CA ASN A 138 -17.62 -10.33 -8.69
C ASN A 138 -19.05 -10.42 -8.16
#